data_AF-A0A147BWZ4-F1
#
_entry.id   AF-A0A147BWZ4-F1
#
_cell.length_a   1.000
_cell.length_b   1.000
_cell.length_c   1.000
_cell.angle_alpha   90.00
_cell.angle_beta   90.00
_cell.angle_gamma   90.00
#
_symmetry.space_group_name_H-M   'P 1'
#
loop_
_entity.id
_entity.type
_entity.pdbx_description
1 polymer ?
#
loop_
_entity_poly.entity_id
_entity_poly.type
_entity_poly.pdbx_seq_one_letter_code
_entity_poly.pdbx_strand_id
1 'polypeptide(L)'
;MFAALFLGIQLLGQSQADMILCEGDFPNATEVMSSLNRTYLLQSLQNISKLECAYQEYYYKKVSRDGLKHLRDAVYVYQEGSRRPQNNPLYIWEVVNYTIYLGSRSDFYKRHSELDILYSDSGSCMVIKNRDTKNFPKACNLWVTDDSFLSPPTQCVNGFRRHCGSNLTTYGIGDCVGRHDYKNFE
;
A
#
# COMPACT_ATOMS: atom_id res chain seq x y z
N MET A 1 60.54 -2.40 7.45
CA MET A 1 59.38 -1.49 7.47
C MET A 1 58.40 -1.98 6.42
N PHE A 2 57.29 -2.56 6.87
CA PHE A 2 56.26 -3.17 6.03
C PHE A 2 55.30 -2.09 5.54
N ALA A 3 55.44 -1.65 4.30
CA ALA A 3 54.53 -0.68 3.70
C ALA A 3 54.39 -0.96 2.22
N ALA A 4 53.55 -1.95 1.86
CA ALA A 4 52.86 -2.04 0.57
C ALA A 4 52.18 -3.42 0.42
N LEU A 5 51.11 -3.71 1.17
CA LEU A 5 50.19 -4.80 0.75
C LEU A 5 48.84 -4.77 1.51
N PHE A 6 48.20 -3.61 1.65
CA PHE A 6 46.85 -3.54 2.26
C PHE A 6 45.95 -2.45 1.66
N LEU A 7 46.05 -2.19 0.35
CA LEU A 7 45.19 -1.21 -0.34
C LEU A 7 44.57 -1.76 -1.64
N GLY A 8 44.46 -3.08 -1.79
CA GLY A 8 44.01 -3.72 -3.04
C GLY A 8 42.62 -4.38 -3.03
N ILE A 9 41.92 -4.49 -1.90
CA ILE A 9 40.69 -5.32 -1.80
C ILE A 9 39.56 -4.63 -1.02
N GLN A 10 39.39 -3.31 -1.16
CA GLN A 10 38.23 -2.62 -0.55
C GLN A 10 37.24 -2.05 -1.58
N LEU A 11 37.33 -2.42 -2.86
CA LEU A 11 36.50 -1.81 -3.92
C LEU A 11 35.68 -2.79 -4.78
N LEU A 12 35.60 -4.07 -4.42
CA LEU A 12 34.80 -5.06 -5.16
C LEU A 12 33.87 -5.79 -4.19
N GLY A 13 32.80 -5.11 -3.79
CA GLY A 13 31.80 -5.68 -2.89
C GLY A 13 30.51 -4.87 -2.81
N GLN A 14 30.19 -4.05 -3.80
CA GLN A 14 28.79 -3.64 -3.99
C GLN A 14 28.13 -4.76 -4.79
N SER A 15 27.70 -5.82 -4.10
CA SER A 15 26.70 -6.71 -4.66
C SER A 15 25.44 -5.86 -4.87
N GLN A 16 25.20 -5.42 -6.09
CA GLN A 16 23.83 -5.16 -6.49
C GLN A 16 23.13 -6.51 -6.31
N ALA A 17 22.34 -6.63 -5.23
CA ALA A 17 21.47 -7.77 -5.10
C ALA A 17 20.55 -7.71 -6.32
N ASP A 18 20.76 -8.61 -7.28
CA ASP A 18 19.82 -8.82 -8.37
C ASP A 18 18.45 -9.02 -7.74
N MET A 19 17.58 -8.04 -7.93
CA MET A 19 16.22 -8.12 -7.44
C MET A 19 15.56 -9.25 -8.23
N ILE A 20 15.35 -10.40 -7.57
CA ILE A 20 14.64 -11.53 -8.18
C ILE A 20 13.22 -11.03 -8.49
N LEU A 21 12.97 -10.72 -9.76
CA LEU A 21 11.66 -10.31 -10.24
C LEU A 21 10.78 -11.55 -10.37
N CYS A 22 9.76 -11.65 -9.53
CA CYS A 22 8.77 -12.72 -9.61
C CYS A 22 7.53 -12.27 -10.39
N GLU A 23 6.76 -13.23 -10.89
CA GLU A 23 5.44 -12.95 -11.45
C GLU A 23 4.57 -12.19 -10.42
N GLY A 24 3.87 -11.17 -10.89
CA GLY A 24 3.06 -10.29 -10.07
C GLY A 24 3.82 -9.15 -9.39
N ASP A 25 5.16 -9.09 -9.49
CA ASP A 25 5.94 -7.96 -8.95
C ASP A 25 5.82 -6.71 -9.83
N PHE A 26 5.72 -5.55 -9.19
CA PHE A 26 5.58 -4.23 -9.83
C PHE A 26 4.53 -4.17 -10.96
N PRO A 27 3.30 -4.65 -10.73
CA PRO A 27 2.27 -4.73 -11.76
C PRO A 27 1.77 -3.35 -12.16
N ASN A 28 1.06 -3.26 -13.29
CA ASN A 28 0.35 -2.03 -13.65
C ASN A 28 -0.71 -1.70 -12.60
N ALA A 29 -0.57 -0.58 -11.89
CA ALA A 29 -1.44 -0.23 -10.79
C ALA A 29 -2.88 0.06 -11.23
N THR A 30 -3.08 0.60 -12.43
CA THR A 30 -4.44 0.83 -12.98
C THR A 30 -5.20 -0.48 -13.14
N GLU A 31 -4.54 -1.52 -13.66
CA GLU A 31 -5.14 -2.85 -13.83
C GLU A 31 -5.46 -3.51 -12.48
N VAL A 32 -4.52 -3.46 -11.54
CA VAL A 32 -4.70 -4.01 -10.19
C VAL A 32 -5.85 -3.32 -9.47
N MET A 33 -5.88 -1.98 -9.47
CA MET A 33 -6.93 -1.21 -8.78
C MET A 33 -8.31 -1.42 -9.41
N SER A 34 -8.36 -1.65 -10.73
CA SER A 34 -9.61 -1.97 -11.43
C SER A 34 -10.13 -3.37 -11.08
N SER A 35 -9.22 -4.32 -10.85
CA SER A 35 -9.56 -5.71 -10.55
C SER A 35 -9.86 -5.93 -9.07
N LEU A 36 -9.12 -5.25 -8.19
CA LEU A 36 -9.26 -5.28 -6.73
C LEU A 36 -10.03 -4.06 -6.23
N ASN A 37 -11.30 -3.96 -6.60
CA ASN A 37 -12.16 -2.79 -6.29
C ASN A 37 -12.28 -2.50 -4.78
N ARG A 38 -12.19 -3.53 -3.93
CA ARG A 38 -12.26 -3.42 -2.49
C ARG A 38 -11.35 -4.44 -1.81
N THR A 39 -10.53 -3.94 -0.90
CA THR A 39 -9.58 -4.77 -0.13
C THR A 39 -9.48 -4.28 1.30
N TYR A 40 -8.96 -5.14 2.16
CA TYR A 40 -8.86 -4.95 3.60
C TYR A 40 -7.43 -5.18 4.06
N LEU A 41 -6.98 -4.41 5.04
CA LEU A 41 -5.64 -4.54 5.58
C LEU A 41 -5.55 -5.82 6.40
N LEU A 42 -4.77 -6.79 5.91
CA LEU A 42 -4.50 -8.01 6.64
C LEU A 42 -3.21 -7.90 7.45
N GLN A 43 -2.14 -7.40 6.83
CA GLN A 43 -0.81 -7.32 7.48
C GLN A 43 -0.14 -5.98 7.20
N SER A 44 0.64 -5.49 8.17
CA SER A 44 1.50 -4.33 7.99
C SER A 44 2.83 -4.52 8.71
N LEU A 45 3.91 -3.97 8.16
CA LEU A 45 5.18 -3.83 8.88
C LEU A 45 5.08 -2.74 9.98
N GLN A 46 4.10 -1.83 9.86
CA GLN A 46 3.81 -0.84 10.88
C GLN A 46 2.79 -1.39 11.89
N ASN A 47 3.09 -1.21 13.17
CA ASN A 47 2.08 -1.35 14.22
C ASN A 47 1.30 -0.03 14.34
N ILE A 48 0.04 -0.05 13.92
CA ILE A 48 -0.88 1.09 13.95
C ILE A 48 -1.73 0.95 15.20
N SER A 49 -1.29 1.59 16.29
CA SER A 49 -1.96 1.52 17.59
C SER A 49 -3.44 1.89 17.49
N LYS A 50 -4.29 1.07 18.13
CA LYS A 50 -5.77 1.20 18.21
C LYS A 50 -6.50 1.07 16.87
N LEU A 51 -5.83 0.64 15.80
CA LEU A 51 -6.50 0.29 14.56
C LEU A 51 -7.23 -1.05 14.76
N GLU A 52 -8.52 -1.09 14.45
CA GLU A 52 -9.29 -2.34 14.43
C GLU A 52 -9.21 -2.99 13.05
N CYS A 53 -9.52 -2.20 12.02
CA CYS A 53 -9.49 -2.63 10.63
C CYS A 53 -9.23 -1.43 9.71
N ALA A 54 -8.87 -1.72 8.46
CA ALA A 54 -8.78 -0.71 7.41
C ALA A 54 -9.22 -1.32 6.09
N TYR A 55 -9.75 -0.48 5.19
CA TYR A 55 -10.18 -0.91 3.87
C TYR A 55 -9.83 0.12 2.80
N GLN A 56 -9.56 -0.37 1.59
CA GLN A 56 -9.44 0.43 0.37
C GLN A 56 -10.67 0.18 -0.49
N GLU A 57 -11.17 1.23 -1.13
CA GLU A 57 -12.26 1.13 -2.09
C GLU A 57 -11.94 2.05 -3.26
N TYR A 58 -11.71 1.43 -4.41
CA TYR A 58 -11.38 2.12 -5.65
C TYR A 58 -12.66 2.23 -6.49
N TYR A 59 -13.33 3.38 -6.46
CA TYR A 59 -14.50 3.65 -7.30
C TYR A 59 -14.26 4.81 -8.27
N TYR A 60 -14.98 4.82 -9.39
CA TYR A 60 -15.03 5.96 -10.28
C TYR A 60 -16.34 6.72 -10.06
N LYS A 61 -16.32 8.02 -9.73
CA LYS A 61 -17.52 8.89 -9.72
C LYS A 61 -17.40 9.95 -10.81
N LYS A 62 -18.42 10.21 -11.62
CA LYS A 62 -18.35 11.29 -12.60
C LYS A 62 -18.42 12.66 -11.88
N VAL A 63 -17.33 13.41 -11.90
CA VAL A 63 -17.22 14.78 -11.38
C VAL A 63 -17.45 15.76 -12.53
N SER A 64 -18.36 16.73 -12.32
CA SER A 64 -18.68 17.75 -13.33
C SER A 64 -17.44 18.56 -13.69
N ARG A 65 -17.19 18.79 -14.99
CA ARG A 65 -15.97 19.38 -15.58
C ARG A 65 -14.68 18.54 -15.48
N ASP A 66 -14.61 17.55 -14.60
CA ASP A 66 -13.40 16.79 -14.31
C ASP A 66 -13.42 15.31 -14.75
N GLY A 67 -14.55 14.81 -15.28
CA GLY A 67 -14.68 13.43 -15.75
C GLY A 67 -14.84 12.41 -14.61
N LEU A 68 -14.59 11.12 -14.86
CA LEU A 68 -14.65 10.09 -13.81
C LEU A 68 -13.50 10.26 -12.79
N LYS A 69 -13.81 10.57 -11.53
CA LYS A 69 -12.91 10.62 -10.37
C LYS A 69 -13.58 10.10 -9.09
N HIS A 70 -12.95 9.14 -8.40
CA HIS A 70 -12.73 9.15 -6.94
C HIS A 70 -12.01 7.88 -6.48
N LEU A 71 -10.71 7.83 -6.73
CA LEU A 71 -9.86 6.84 -6.11
C LEU A 71 -9.32 7.47 -4.82
N ARG A 72 -9.65 6.88 -3.68
CA ARG A 72 -9.09 7.25 -2.39
C ARG A 72 -8.21 6.11 -1.90
N ASP A 73 -7.18 6.41 -1.13
CA ASP A 73 -6.20 5.39 -0.72
C ASP A 73 -6.81 4.37 0.25
N ALA A 74 -7.05 4.73 1.50
CA ALA A 74 -7.48 3.80 2.54
C ALA A 74 -8.21 4.51 3.69
N VAL A 75 -9.32 3.92 4.13
CA VAL A 75 -9.99 4.28 5.39
C VAL A 75 -9.43 3.43 6.51
N TYR A 76 -9.13 4.07 7.64
CA TYR A 76 -8.66 3.42 8.86
C TYR A 76 -9.72 3.57 9.94
N VAL A 77 -10.22 2.44 10.45
CA VAL A 77 -11.24 2.37 11.49
C VAL A 77 -10.55 2.06 12.81
N TYR A 78 -10.61 3.01 13.74
CA TYR A 78 -10.00 2.91 15.06
C TYR A 78 -11.02 2.51 16.11
N GLN A 79 -10.53 1.90 17.19
CA GLN A 79 -11.32 1.55 18.37
C GLN A 79 -12.14 2.73 18.89
N GLU A 80 -13.34 2.44 19.37
CA GLU A 80 -14.23 3.44 19.98
C GLU A 80 -13.51 4.19 21.13
N GLY A 81 -13.72 5.51 21.20
CA GLY A 81 -13.03 6.38 22.15
C GLY A 81 -11.57 6.71 21.79
N SER A 82 -11.06 6.21 20.66
CA SER A 82 -9.80 6.70 20.10
C SER A 82 -9.92 8.17 19.72
N ARG A 83 -9.03 9.02 20.25
CA ARG A 83 -8.92 10.45 19.87
C ARG A 83 -8.36 10.68 18.47
N ARG A 84 -8.10 9.62 17.69
CA ARG A 84 -7.62 9.78 16.32
C ARG A 84 -8.81 10.15 15.45
N PRO A 85 -8.78 11.30 14.75
CA PRO A 85 -9.80 11.57 13.74
C PRO A 85 -9.82 10.39 12.77
N GLN A 86 -11.01 9.94 12.36
CA GLN A 86 -11.14 9.05 11.21
C GLN A 86 -10.30 9.65 10.09
N ASN A 87 -9.42 8.83 9.52
CA ASN A 87 -8.45 9.31 8.54
C ASN A 87 -9.21 10.04 7.43
N ASN A 88 -8.67 11.15 6.92
CA ASN A 88 -9.16 11.76 5.69
C ASN A 88 -8.40 11.08 4.55
N PRO A 89 -8.97 10.04 3.93
CA PRO A 89 -8.29 9.29 2.89
C PRO A 89 -7.92 10.22 1.73
N LEU A 90 -6.69 10.06 1.26
CA LEU A 90 -6.07 10.94 0.27
C LEU A 90 -6.66 10.66 -1.11
N TYR A 91 -6.73 11.71 -1.93
CA TYR A 91 -7.13 11.59 -3.33
C TYR A 91 -5.99 11.03 -4.16
N ILE A 92 -6.30 10.05 -5.00
CA ILE A 92 -5.42 9.56 -6.04
C ILE A 92 -5.47 10.54 -7.20
N TRP A 93 -4.33 11.15 -7.48
CA TRP A 93 -4.15 12.17 -8.51
C TRP A 93 -3.80 11.57 -9.86
N GLU A 94 -2.87 10.63 -9.83
CA GLU A 94 -2.24 10.06 -11.00
C GLU A 94 -1.77 8.65 -10.65
N VAL A 95 -1.79 7.78 -11.66
CA VAL A 95 -1.24 6.43 -11.57
C VAL A 95 -0.27 6.27 -12.72
N VAL A 96 0.99 5.98 -12.42
CA VAL A 96 2.05 5.78 -13.43
C VAL A 96 2.74 4.46 -13.14
N ASN A 97 2.64 3.51 -14.07
CA ASN A 97 3.14 2.15 -13.90
C ASN A 97 2.58 1.50 -12.62
N TYR A 98 3.43 1.14 -11.68
CA TYR A 98 3.06 0.55 -10.38
C TYR A 98 2.90 1.59 -9.26
N THR A 99 3.07 2.88 -9.55
CA THR A 99 3.04 3.96 -8.56
C THR A 99 1.73 4.73 -8.60
N ILE A 100 1.20 5.03 -7.42
CA ILE A 100 0.00 5.83 -7.15
C ILE A 100 0.42 7.13 -6.47
N TYR A 101 0.09 8.27 -7.09
CA TYR A 101 0.36 9.60 -6.53
C TYR A 101 -0.85 10.11 -5.75
N LEU A 102 -0.62 10.51 -4.50
CA LEU A 102 -1.65 10.94 -3.56
C LEU A 102 -1.57 12.44 -3.26
N GLY A 103 -2.74 13.05 -3.06
CA GLY A 103 -2.90 14.45 -2.68
C GLY A 103 -4.01 14.65 -1.66
N SER A 104 -3.91 15.70 -0.85
CA SER A 104 -4.92 16.04 0.17
C SER A 104 -6.18 16.69 -0.41
N ARG A 105 -6.13 17.12 -1.67
CA ARG A 105 -7.23 17.76 -2.41
C ARG A 105 -7.35 17.16 -3.80
N SER A 106 -8.55 17.08 -4.35
CA SER A 106 -8.80 16.56 -5.71
C SER A 106 -8.59 17.59 -6.83
N ASP A 107 -8.54 18.88 -6.49
CA ASP A 107 -8.55 20.02 -7.42
C ASP A 107 -7.21 20.76 -7.53
N PHE A 108 -6.26 20.47 -6.63
CA PHE A 108 -4.94 21.08 -6.60
C PHE A 108 -3.79 20.06 -6.58
N TYR A 109 -2.97 20.03 -7.64
CA TYR A 109 -1.82 19.13 -7.75
C TYR A 109 -0.71 19.58 -6.79
N LYS A 110 -0.74 19.01 -5.59
CA LYS A 110 0.37 19.05 -4.65
C LYS A 110 0.62 17.65 -4.14
N ARG A 111 1.68 17.05 -4.67
CA ARG A 111 2.14 15.73 -4.28
C ARG A 111 2.32 15.69 -2.76
N HIS A 112 1.53 14.85 -2.11
CA HIS A 112 1.56 14.69 -0.66
C HIS A 112 2.23 13.39 -0.26
N SER A 113 1.91 12.31 -0.96
CA SER A 113 2.52 11.00 -0.73
C SER A 113 2.51 10.16 -2.01
N GLU A 114 3.25 9.06 -2.00
CA GLU A 114 3.37 8.11 -3.10
C GLU A 114 3.25 6.69 -2.53
N LEU A 115 2.46 5.85 -3.18
CA LEU A 115 2.33 4.43 -2.88
C LEU A 115 2.79 3.61 -4.09
N ASP A 116 3.60 2.59 -3.86
CA ASP A 116 3.98 1.62 -4.88
C ASP A 116 3.22 0.30 -4.64
N ILE A 117 2.58 -0.24 -5.68
CA ILE A 117 2.11 -1.63 -5.67
C ILE A 117 3.31 -2.52 -6.01
N LEU A 118 3.85 -3.19 -4.99
CA LEU A 118 5.05 -4.01 -5.13
C LEU A 118 4.73 -5.42 -5.62
N TYR A 119 3.54 -5.92 -5.30
CA TYR A 119 3.07 -7.22 -5.74
C TYR A 119 1.54 -7.24 -5.86
N SER A 120 0.99 -8.01 -6.80
CA SER A 120 -0.43 -8.35 -6.88
C SER A 120 -0.61 -9.64 -7.65
N ASP A 121 -1.61 -10.44 -7.28
CA ASP A 121 -2.12 -11.52 -8.14
C ASP A 121 -3.35 -11.09 -8.95
N SER A 122 -3.72 -9.81 -8.86
CA SER A 122 -4.84 -9.15 -9.55
C SER A 122 -6.23 -9.69 -9.21
N GLY A 123 -6.36 -10.70 -8.34
CA GLY A 123 -7.65 -11.32 -8.02
C GLY A 123 -7.97 -11.38 -6.53
N SER A 124 -6.96 -11.49 -5.67
CA SER A 124 -7.15 -11.72 -4.24
C SER A 124 -6.43 -10.70 -3.37
N CYS A 125 -5.31 -10.14 -3.81
CA CYS A 125 -4.46 -9.36 -2.93
C CYS A 125 -3.53 -8.39 -3.66
N MET A 126 -3.00 -7.45 -2.90
CA MET A 126 -1.89 -6.60 -3.32
C MET A 126 -1.02 -6.20 -2.14
N VAL A 127 0.26 -5.96 -2.41
CA VAL A 127 1.23 -5.43 -1.47
C VAL A 127 1.52 -3.99 -1.83
N ILE A 128 1.27 -3.08 -0.91
CA ILE A 128 1.47 -1.65 -1.11
C ILE A 128 2.50 -1.12 -0.13
N LYS A 129 3.43 -0.28 -0.61
CA LYS A 129 4.42 0.40 0.23
C LYS A 129 4.38 1.90 0.02
N ASN A 130 4.47 2.65 1.11
CA ASN A 130 4.70 4.09 1.03
C ASN A 130 6.16 4.37 0.66
N ARG A 131 6.36 5.21 -0.35
CA ARG A 131 7.71 5.54 -0.84
C ARG A 131 8.45 6.51 0.07
N ASP A 132 7.75 7.29 0.88
CA ASP A 132 8.34 8.18 1.88
C ASP A 132 8.85 7.37 3.07
N THR A 133 9.95 6.65 2.87
CA THR A 133 10.61 5.83 3.88
C THR A 133 11.25 6.66 4.98
N LYS A 134 11.44 7.97 4.77
CA LYS A 134 11.98 8.87 5.79
C LYS A 134 10.94 9.12 6.88
N ASN A 135 9.71 9.45 6.49
CA ASN A 135 8.65 9.74 7.46
C ASN A 135 7.84 8.48 7.84
N PHE A 136 7.76 7.50 6.94
CA PHE A 136 6.98 6.27 7.12
C PHE A 136 7.80 5.01 6.79
N PRO A 137 8.94 4.76 7.47
CA PRO A 137 9.86 3.66 7.14
C PRO A 137 9.25 2.26 7.19
N LYS A 138 8.12 2.10 7.89
CA LYS A 138 7.42 0.82 8.07
C LYS A 138 6.06 0.74 7.39
N ALA A 139 5.68 1.72 6.57
CA ALA A 139 4.39 1.69 5.87
C ALA A 139 4.46 0.76 4.65
N CYS A 140 4.33 -0.55 4.91
CA CYS A 140 4.30 -1.63 3.92
C CYS A 140 3.21 -2.61 4.33
N ASN A 141 2.21 -2.80 3.47
CA ASN A 141 0.91 -3.37 3.81
C ASN A 141 0.54 -4.49 2.82
N LEU A 142 -0.02 -5.57 3.33
CA LEU A 142 -0.73 -6.59 2.56
C LEU A 142 -2.23 -6.31 2.67
N TRP A 143 -2.83 -6.05 1.52
CA TRP A 143 -4.26 -5.87 1.35
C TRP A 143 -4.84 -7.07 0.64
N VAL A 144 -6.02 -7.52 1.08
CA VAL A 144 -6.67 -8.72 0.55
C VAL A 144 -8.17 -8.50 0.38
N THR A 145 -8.82 -9.23 -0.53
CA THR A 145 -10.27 -9.23 -0.67
C THR A 145 -10.94 -9.91 0.54
N ASP A 146 -12.26 -9.71 0.69
CA ASP A 146 -13.05 -10.31 1.78
C ASP A 146 -12.92 -11.85 1.77
N ASP A 147 -13.18 -12.46 0.61
CA ASP A 147 -13.12 -13.91 0.39
C ASP A 147 -11.74 -14.53 0.72
N SER A 148 -10.69 -13.72 0.63
CA SER A 148 -9.31 -14.14 0.86
C SER A 148 -8.79 -13.76 2.25
N PHE A 149 -9.57 -13.07 3.09
CA PHE A 149 -9.06 -12.51 4.35
C PHE A 149 -8.68 -13.58 5.36
N LEU A 150 -9.53 -14.61 5.52
CA LEU A 150 -9.31 -15.70 6.47
C LEU A 150 -8.24 -16.69 6.00
N SER A 151 -8.05 -16.81 4.68
CA SER A 151 -7.11 -17.75 4.07
C SER A 151 -6.45 -17.11 2.85
N PRO A 152 -5.53 -16.15 3.04
CA PRO A 152 -4.90 -15.44 1.95
C PRO A 152 -4.08 -16.40 1.09
N PRO A 153 -4.05 -16.23 -0.25
CA PRO A 153 -3.23 -17.09 -1.10
C PRO A 153 -1.75 -17.03 -0.72
N THR A 154 -1.07 -18.17 -0.84
CA THR A 154 0.33 -18.28 -0.42
C THR A 154 1.23 -17.32 -1.21
N GLN A 155 0.93 -17.08 -2.49
CA GLN A 155 1.67 -16.11 -3.29
C GLN A 155 1.59 -14.68 -2.75
N CYS A 156 0.46 -14.27 -2.17
CA CYS A 156 0.27 -12.96 -1.53
C CYS A 156 1.15 -12.78 -0.29
N VAL A 157 1.13 -13.78 0.59
CA VAL A 157 1.95 -13.76 1.81
C VAL A 157 3.44 -13.78 1.46
N ASN A 158 3.83 -14.54 0.44
CA ASN A 158 5.21 -14.60 -0.03
C ASN A 158 5.64 -13.29 -0.70
N GLY A 159 4.78 -12.68 -1.53
CA GLY A 159 5.00 -11.35 -2.11
C GLY A 159 5.20 -10.30 -1.03
N PHE A 160 4.35 -10.31 0.01
CA PHE A 160 4.49 -9.41 1.15
C PHE A 160 5.83 -9.63 1.87
N ARG A 161 6.20 -10.87 2.18
CA ARG A 161 7.47 -11.18 2.86
C ARG A 161 8.69 -10.78 2.02
N ARG A 162 8.66 -11.00 0.71
CA ARG A 162 9.73 -10.63 -0.22
C ARG A 162 9.95 -9.11 -0.23
N HIS A 163 8.88 -8.32 -0.24
CA HIS A 163 8.93 -6.87 -0.42
C HIS A 163 8.97 -6.06 0.89
N CYS A 164 8.36 -6.57 1.95
CA CYS A 164 8.20 -5.89 3.24
C CYS A 164 9.01 -6.55 4.38
N GLY A 165 9.47 -7.80 4.23
CA GLY A 165 10.24 -8.53 5.23
C GLY A 165 9.39 -9.37 6.21
N SER A 166 10.02 -9.77 7.33
CA SER A 166 9.41 -10.58 8.40
C SER A 166 9.44 -9.77 9.70
N ASN A 167 8.26 -9.48 10.27
CA ASN A 167 7.95 -8.85 11.58
C ASN A 167 6.69 -7.98 11.45
N LEU A 168 5.58 -8.62 11.12
CA LEU A 168 4.33 -7.95 10.76
C LEU A 168 3.34 -7.90 11.92
N THR A 169 2.45 -6.91 11.88
CA THR A 169 1.23 -6.84 12.68
C THR A 169 0.08 -7.30 11.79
N THR A 170 -0.76 -8.18 12.30
CA THR A 170 -1.99 -8.63 11.64
C THR A 170 -3.19 -7.87 12.20
N TYR A 171 -4.11 -7.50 11.33
CA TYR A 171 -5.35 -6.79 11.68
C TYR A 171 -6.57 -7.65 11.39
N GLY A 172 -7.69 -7.32 12.03
CA GLY A 172 -8.97 -7.94 11.72
C GLY A 172 -9.65 -7.23 10.55
N ILE A 173 -10.64 -7.91 9.95
CA ILE A 173 -11.53 -7.30 8.96
C ILE A 173 -12.68 -6.53 9.64
N GLY A 174 -13.14 -7.03 10.79
CA GLY A 174 -14.04 -6.34 11.73
C GLY A 174 -15.23 -5.66 11.05
N ASP A 175 -15.56 -4.47 11.54
CA ASP A 175 -16.65 -3.67 11.00
C ASP A 175 -16.35 -3.05 9.63
N CYS A 176 -15.17 -3.26 9.04
CA CYS A 176 -14.86 -2.68 7.73
C CYS A 176 -15.67 -3.34 6.60
N VAL A 177 -16.18 -4.56 6.81
CA VAL A 177 -17.06 -5.24 5.85
C VAL A 177 -18.37 -4.45 5.71
N GLY A 178 -18.72 -4.06 4.48
CA GLY A 178 -19.93 -3.30 4.19
C GLY A 178 -19.92 -1.81 4.60
N ARG A 179 -18.84 -1.31 5.21
CA ARG A 179 -18.69 0.13 5.49
C ARG A 179 -18.43 0.94 4.23
N HIS A 180 -19.12 2.08 4.11
CA HIS A 180 -18.92 3.05 3.05
C HIS A 180 -18.83 4.45 3.63
N ASP A 181 -17.75 4.71 4.38
CA ASP A 181 -17.51 5.97 5.09
C ASP A 181 -17.27 7.17 4.13
N TYR A 182 -17.27 6.93 2.82
CA TYR A 182 -17.10 7.92 1.76
C TYR A 182 -18.41 8.65 1.34
N LYS A 183 -19.58 8.24 1.84
CA LYS A 183 -20.89 8.72 1.33
C LYS A 183 -21.38 10.09 1.84
N ASN A 184 -20.56 10.88 2.53
CA ASN A 184 -20.97 12.20 3.04
C ASN A 184 -20.46 13.39 2.22
N PHE A 185 -20.58 13.34 0.90
CA PHE A 185 -20.44 14.53 0.04
C PHE A 185 -21.43 14.42 -1.13
N GLU A 186 -22.71 14.65 -0.81
CA GLU A 186 -23.69 15.23 -1.75
C GLU A 186 -23.35 16.69 -2.00
#